data_AF-A0A3C0EYD9-F1
#
_entry.id   AF-A0A3C0EYD9-F1
#
_cell.length_a   1.000
_cell.length_b   1.000
_cell.length_c   1.000
_cell.angle_alpha   90.00
_cell.angle_beta   90.00
_cell.angle_gamma   90.00
#
_symmetry.space_group_name_H-M   'P 1'
#
loop_
_entity.id
_entity.type
_entity.pdbx_description
1 polymer ?
#
loop_
_entity_poly.entity_id
_entity_poly.type
_entity_poly.pdbx_seq_one_letter_code
_entity_poly.pdbx_strand_id
1 'polypeptide(L)'
;MQYTIPNLFTSIEEGTFSFAYGISPYLFSFLVALIVGAVWLTYLRTTRPLSTAWKTFFVVTRSSVLVILLFCLLRPVITTFQVAPQETYLGMLIDDSQSMSIEDLDA
;
A
#
# COMPACT_ATOMS: atom_id res chain seq x y z
N MET A 1 -18.66 -5.20 -9.65
CA MET A 1 -17.24 -4.91 -9.34
C MET A 1 -16.69 -6.14 -8.63
N GLN A 2 -15.69 -6.80 -9.20
CA GLN A 2 -15.10 -8.01 -8.61
C GLN A 2 -14.35 -7.61 -7.33
N TYR A 3 -14.80 -8.05 -6.16
CA TYR A 3 -14.11 -7.78 -4.90
C TYR A 3 -12.90 -8.71 -4.81
N THR A 4 -11.78 -8.31 -5.43
CA THR A 4 -10.52 -9.06 -5.32
C THR A 4 -9.99 -8.90 -3.91
N ILE A 5 -9.69 -10.02 -3.25
CA ILE A 5 -9.05 -10.03 -1.93
C ILE A 5 -7.73 -9.26 -2.06
N PRO A 6 -7.54 -8.16 -1.30
CA PRO A 6 -6.32 -7.36 -1.42
C PRO A 6 -5.13 -8.19 -0.96
N ASN A 7 -4.26 -8.54 -1.90
CA ASN A 7 -2.99 -9.23 -1.69
C ASN A 7 -1.84 -8.29 -2.05
N LEU A 8 -0.65 -8.50 -1.48
CA LEU A 8 0.53 -7.66 -1.76
C LEU A 8 0.79 -7.48 -3.26
N PHE A 9 0.67 -8.56 -4.04
CA PHE A 9 0.88 -8.53 -5.48
C PHE A 9 -0.18 -7.72 -6.23
N THR A 10 -1.46 -7.85 -5.85
CA THR A 10 -2.55 -7.09 -6.49
C THR A 10 -2.48 -5.60 -6.11
N SER A 11 -2.07 -5.28 -4.89
CA SER A 11 -1.89 -3.88 -4.44
C SER A 11 -0.71 -3.16 -5.09
N ILE A 12 0.35 -3.90 -5.48
CA ILE A 12 1.45 -3.34 -6.28
C ILE A 12 0.98 -3.03 -7.71
N GLU A 13 0.17 -3.90 -8.31
CA GLU A 13 -0.41 -3.71 -9.64
C GLU A 13 -1.39 -2.53 -9.68
N GLU A 14 -2.22 -2.40 -8.65
CA GLU A 14 -3.22 -1.33 -8.51
C GLU A 14 -2.63 0.02 -8.05
N GLY A 15 -1.34 0.08 -7.70
CA GLY A 15 -0.69 1.29 -7.20
C GLY A 15 -1.18 1.74 -5.81
N THR A 16 -1.87 0.87 -5.08
CA THR A 16 -2.41 1.12 -3.73
C THR A 16 -1.41 0.78 -2.62
N PHE A 17 -0.22 0.31 -2.99
CA PHE A 17 0.87 0.04 -2.07
C PHE A 17 1.53 1.34 -1.61
N SER A 18 1.47 1.61 -0.29
CA SER A 18 2.07 2.79 0.31
C SER A 18 2.75 2.45 1.63
N PHE A 19 3.62 3.33 2.11
CA PHE A 19 4.21 3.22 3.44
C PHE A 19 3.46 4.14 4.41
N ALA A 20 3.29 3.72 5.67
CA ALA A 20 2.47 4.46 6.63
C ALA A 20 2.92 5.91 6.84
N TYR A 21 4.22 6.17 6.64
CA TYR A 21 4.83 7.49 6.71
C TYR A 21 4.67 8.35 5.44
N GLY A 22 3.86 7.93 4.47
CA GLY A 22 3.69 8.63 3.19
C GLY A 22 4.94 8.59 2.30
N ILE A 23 5.88 7.70 2.60
CA ILE A 23 7.08 7.51 1.79
C ILE A 23 6.69 6.84 0.48
N SER A 24 7.08 7.43 -0.64
CA SER A 24 6.80 6.85 -1.96
C SER A 24 7.60 5.55 -2.16
N PRO A 25 7.04 4.55 -2.86
CA PRO A 25 7.77 3.32 -3.21
C PRO A 25 9.09 3.59 -3.98
N TYR A 26 9.14 4.70 -4.73
CA TYR A 26 10.35 5.16 -5.42
C TYR A 26 11.46 5.59 -4.44
N LEU A 27 11.11 6.35 -3.40
CA LEU A 27 12.08 6.77 -2.39
C LEU A 27 12.58 5.57 -1.55
N PHE A 28 11.70 4.60 -1.28
CA PHE A 28 12.12 3.33 -0.69
C PHE A 28 13.14 2.58 -1.56
N SER A 29 12.85 2.45 -2.86
CA SER A 29 13.77 1.80 -3.82
C SER A 29 15.12 2.50 -3.89
N PHE A 30 15.11 3.84 -3.84
CA PHE A 30 16.33 4.65 -3.77
C PHE A 30 17.14 4.38 -2.48
N LEU A 31 16.49 4.32 -1.33
CA LEU A 31 17.16 3.99 -0.05
C LEU A 31 17.76 2.58 -0.06
N VAL A 32 17.05 1.60 -0.62
CA VAL A 32 17.57 0.23 -0.79
C VAL A 32 18.84 0.23 -1.64
N ALA A 33 18.83 0.92 -2.78
CA ALA A 33 20.00 1.04 -3.64
C ALA A 33 21.19 1.71 -2.91
N LEU A 34 20.93 2.75 -2.12
CA LEU A 34 21.95 3.43 -1.32
C LEU A 34 22.58 2.49 -0.28
N ILE A 35 21.76 1.71 0.44
CA ILE A 35 22.24 0.70 1.41
C ILE A 35 23.12 -0.34 0.73
N VAL A 36 22.65 -0.93 -0.38
CA VAL A 36 23.42 -1.94 -1.13
C VAL A 36 24.75 -1.37 -1.63
N GLY A 37 24.73 -0.16 -2.20
CA GLY A 37 25.92 0.54 -2.68
C GLY A 37 26.91 0.86 -1.55
N ALA A 38 26.44 1.31 -0.39
CA ALA A 38 27.27 1.60 0.77
C ALA A 38 27.94 0.35 1.34
N VAL A 39 27.20 -0.77 1.44
CA VAL A 39 27.75 -2.06 1.86
C VAL A 39 28.78 -2.55 0.84
N TRP A 40 28.49 -2.46 -0.46
CA TRP A 40 29.41 -2.81 -1.53
C TRP A 40 30.72 -2.00 -1.47
N LEU A 41 30.64 -0.68 -1.30
CA LEU A 41 31.80 0.20 -1.15
C LEU A 41 32.63 -0.13 0.09
N THR A 42 31.98 -0.46 1.20
CA THR A 42 32.67 -0.86 2.45
C THR A 42 33.47 -2.16 2.25
N TYR A 43 32.91 -3.11 1.49
CA TYR A 43 33.61 -4.34 1.12
C TYR A 43 34.69 -4.10 0.06
N LEU A 44 34.53 -3.16 -0.87
CA LEU A 44 35.59 -2.76 -1.82
C LEU A 44 36.81 -2.18 -1.10
N ARG A 45 36.61 -1.39 -0.06
CA ARG A 45 37.70 -0.79 0.75
C ARG A 45 38.45 -1.78 1.65
N THR A 46 37.95 -3.00 1.83
CA THR A 46 38.60 -4.02 2.68
C THR A 46 39.62 -4.83 1.89
N THR A 47 40.89 -4.74 2.30
CA THR A 47 42.11 -5.24 1.64
C THR A 47 42.39 -6.74 1.83
N ARG A 48 41.44 -7.53 2.36
CA ARG A 48 41.68 -8.98 2.58
C ARG A 48 41.46 -9.77 1.29
N PRO A 49 42.37 -10.70 0.92
CA PRO A 49 42.22 -11.57 -0.23
C PRO A 49 41.17 -12.65 0.07
N LEU A 50 39.90 -12.28 -0.03
CA LEU A 50 38.77 -13.21 -0.03
C LEU A 50 38.30 -13.39 -1.47
N SER A 51 37.87 -14.60 -1.81
CA SER A 51 37.32 -14.85 -3.15
C SER A 51 36.09 -13.98 -3.38
N THR A 52 35.91 -13.54 -4.64
CA THR A 52 34.80 -12.67 -5.03
C THR A 52 33.43 -13.25 -4.64
N ALA A 53 33.28 -14.58 -4.67
CA ALA A 53 32.05 -15.26 -4.28
C ALA A 53 31.69 -15.05 -2.80
N TRP A 54 32.65 -15.23 -1.89
CA TRP A 54 32.43 -15.01 -0.45
C TRP A 54 32.17 -13.54 -0.15
N LYS A 55 32.86 -12.63 -0.85
CA LYS A 55 32.62 -11.18 -0.73
C LYS A 55 31.19 -10.82 -1.10
N THR A 56 30.69 -11.31 -2.24
CA THR A 56 29.31 -11.08 -2.66
C THR A 56 28.31 -11.69 -1.69
N PHE A 57 28.57 -12.90 -1.18
CA PHE A 57 27.71 -13.55 -0.18
C PHE A 57 27.55 -12.67 1.07
N PHE A 58 28.64 -12.17 1.64
CA PHE A 58 28.56 -11.30 2.82
C PHE A 58 27.90 -9.94 2.54
N VAL A 59 28.14 -9.35 1.36
CA VAL A 59 27.45 -8.12 0.94
C VAL A 59 25.93 -8.37 0.88
N VAL A 60 25.51 -9.44 0.20
CA VAL A 60 24.10 -9.80 0.04
C VAL A 60 23.46 -10.04 1.40
N THR A 61 24.04 -10.90 2.24
CA THR A 61 23.51 -11.18 3.59
C THR A 61 23.40 -9.92 4.46
N ARG A 62 24.42 -9.05 4.44
CA ARG A 62 24.37 -7.82 5.24
C ARG A 62 23.34 -6.83 4.70
N SER A 63 23.27 -6.68 3.39
CA SER A 63 22.29 -5.82 2.74
C SER A 63 20.86 -6.31 2.95
N SER A 64 20.60 -7.62 2.90
CA SER A 64 19.25 -8.16 3.07
C SER A 64 18.71 -7.89 4.47
N VAL A 65 19.53 -8.06 5.52
CA VAL A 65 19.15 -7.73 6.89
C VAL A 65 18.80 -6.24 7.03
N LEU A 66 19.60 -5.34 6.46
CA LEU A 66 19.33 -3.90 6.49
C LEU A 66 18.08 -3.53 5.72
N VAL A 67 17.84 -4.13 4.55
CA VAL A 67 16.64 -3.89 3.73
C VAL A 67 15.39 -4.40 4.43
N ILE A 68 15.44 -5.58 5.06
CA ILE A 68 14.32 -6.12 5.84
C ILE A 68 14.02 -5.20 7.03
N LEU A 69 15.05 -4.75 7.77
CA LEU A 69 14.87 -3.80 8.85
C LEU A 69 14.22 -2.50 8.36
N LEU A 70 14.71 -1.94 7.25
CA LEU A 70 14.12 -0.74 6.65
C LEU A 70 12.65 -0.96 6.27
N PHE A 71 12.35 -2.08 5.62
CA PHE A 71 10.99 -2.44 5.22
C PHE A 71 10.05 -2.56 6.44
N CYS A 72 10.49 -3.24 7.50
CA CYS A 72 9.73 -3.35 8.74
C CYS A 72 9.53 -1.98 9.43
N LEU A 73 10.56 -1.13 9.44
CA LEU A 73 10.52 0.18 10.08
C LEU A 73 9.58 1.16 9.36
N LEU A 74 9.50 1.06 8.02
CA LEU A 74 8.61 1.88 7.21
C LEU A 74 7.14 1.51 7.30
N ARG A 75 6.81 0.38 7.95
CA ARG A 75 5.46 -0.14 8.16
C ARG A 75 4.67 -0.19 6.84
N PRO A 76 4.78 -1.28 6.06
CA PRO A 76 4.04 -1.41 4.82
C PRO A 76 2.53 -1.39 5.11
N VAL A 77 1.79 -0.56 4.39
CA VAL A 77 0.33 -0.46 4.52
C VAL A 77 -0.31 -0.54 3.14
N ILE A 78 -1.45 -1.22 3.08
CA ILE A 78 -2.26 -1.28 1.86
C ILE A 78 -3.37 -0.27 2.06
N THR A 79 -3.37 0.80 1.27
CA THR A 79 -4.44 1.81 1.33
C THR A 79 -5.57 1.36 0.42
N THR A 80 -6.64 0.82 1.00
CA THR A 80 -7.84 0.47 0.25
C THR A 80 -8.83 1.63 0.29
N PHE A 81 -9.20 2.14 -0.88
CA PHE A 81 -10.28 3.14 -0.99
C PHE A 81 -11.62 2.42 -0.89
N GLN A 82 -12.19 2.39 0.31
CA GLN A 82 -13.58 1.99 0.51
C GLN A 82 -14.44 3.20 0.18
N VAL A 83 -15.01 3.23 -1.03
CA VAL A 83 -16.06 4.19 -1.34
C VAL A 83 -17.30 3.70 -0.61
N ALA A 84 -17.50 4.13 0.62
CA ALA A 84 -18.79 3.94 1.29
C ALA A 84 -19.81 4.74 0.45
N PRO A 85 -20.75 4.08 -0.25
CA PRO A 85 -21.85 4.82 -0.86
C PRO A 85 -22.57 5.51 0.30
N GLN A 86 -22.71 6.84 0.24
CA GLN A 86 -23.66 7.52 1.12
C GLN A 86 -25.06 7.13 0.63
N GLU A 87 -25.51 5.94 1.00
CA GLU A 87 -26.89 5.50 0.84
C GLU A 87 -27.73 6.48 1.66
N THR A 88 -28.25 7.52 1.01
CA THR A 88 -29.16 8.46 1.64
C THR A 88 -30.49 7.74 1.79
N TYR A 89 -30.69 7.10 2.94
CA TYR A 89 -31.94 6.44 3.26
C TYR A 89 -33.02 7.49 3.53
N LEU A 90 -33.82 7.80 2.52
CA LEU A 90 -35.02 8.60 2.69
C LEU A 90 -36.17 7.71 3.13
N GLY A 91 -36.50 7.75 4.42
CA GLY A 91 -37.73 7.14 4.92
C GLY A 91 -38.94 7.92 4.43
N MET A 92 -39.67 7.38 3.45
CA MET A 92 -40.93 7.94 2.99
C MET A 92 -42.07 7.27 3.76
N LEU A 93 -42.72 8.01 4.65
CA LEU A 93 -43.95 7.59 5.29
C LEU A 93 -45.11 8.22 4.50
N ILE A 94 -45.87 7.39 3.80
CA ILE A 94 -47.06 7.82 3.06
C ILE A 94 -48.28 7.46 3.92
N ASP A 95 -49.09 8.45 4.24
CA ASP A 95 -50.40 8.26 4.85
C ASP A 95 -51.44 8.16 3.72
N ASP A 96 -52.02 6.97 3.55
CA ASP A 96 -53.06 6.68 2.55
C ASP A 96 -54.45 6.60 3.19
N SER A 97 -54.65 7.34 4.27
CA SER A 97 -55.97 7.43 4.90
C SER A 97 -56.97 8.13 3.96
N GLN A 98 -58.23 7.67 3.99
CA GLN A 98 -59.35 8.29 3.24
C GLN A 98 -59.53 9.78 3.57
N SER A 99 -59.04 10.25 4.73
CA SER A 99 -59.02 11.68 5.09
C SER A 99 -58.05 12.52 4.25
N MET A 100 -57.08 11.90 3.57
CA MET A 100 -56.18 12.59 2.64
C MET A 100 -56.67 12.53 1.19
N SER A 101 -57.82 11.91 0.90
CA SER A 101 -58.38 11.91 -0.46
C SER A 101 -58.97 13.28 -0.78
N ILE A 102 -58.28 14.04 -1.62
CA ILE A 102 -58.81 15.26 -2.24
C ILE A 102 -59.34 14.84 -3.60
N GLU A 103 -60.66 14.97 -3.80
CA GLU A 103 -61.24 14.87 -5.14
C GLU A 103 -60.72 16.05 -5.96
N ASP A 104 -60.09 15.75 -7.10
CA ASP A 104 -59.78 16.77 -8.09
C ASP A 104 -61.10 17.36 -8.60
N LEU A 105 -61.16 18.68 -8.68
CA LEU A 105 -62.28 19.37 -9.32
C LEU A 105 -62.19 19.09 -10.82
N ASP A 106 -63.04 18.18 -11.31
CA ASP A 106 -63.25 17.98 -12.74
C ASP A 106 -63.63 19.32 -13.41
N ALA A 107 -62.93 19.64 -14.51
CA ALA A 107 -62.94 20.91 -15.22
C ALA A 107 -64.27 21.24 -15.94
#